data_AF-A0A6P7IA41-F1
#
_entry.id   AF-A0A6P7IA41-F1
#
_cell.length_a   1.000
_cell.length_b   1.000
_cell.length_c   1.000
_cell.angle_alpha   90.00
_cell.angle_beta   90.00
_cell.angle_gamma   90.00
#
_symmetry.space_group_name_H-M   'P 1'
#
loop_
_entity.id
_entity.type
_entity.pdbx_description
1 polymer ?
#
loop_
_entity_poly.entity_id
_entity_poly.type
_entity_poly.pdbx_seq_one_letter_code
_entity_poly.pdbx_strand_id
1 'polypeptide(L)'
;MEVERLTDNGAAGELMEVKVDVHSEGLDFAGSVTEPLIQDRDPKRVNKILKVMFEDVIAEPPSVRSFDKVWLWSHALFEVSRLWCYRFISLLLAVPVSLAAGLLFAVLSCLHIWMIMPCVQLVLIYMHWVQTVWASILNIFIRPFFASMGKCCGQITINLAKY
;
A
#
# COMPACT_ATOMS: atom_id res chain seq x y z
N MET A 1 -42.69 68.33 -39.74
CA MET A 1 -43.76 67.52 -40.34
C MET A 1 -43.33 66.07 -40.16
N GLU A 2 -43.62 65.45 -39.01
CA GLU A 2 -44.90 64.76 -38.74
C GLU A 2 -44.84 63.32 -39.33
N VAL A 3 -45.07 62.21 -38.63
CA VAL A 3 -45.78 61.94 -37.37
C VAL A 3 -45.28 60.61 -36.78
N GLU A 4 -44.97 60.65 -35.50
CA GLU A 4 -44.95 59.53 -34.56
C GLU A 4 -46.41 59.10 -34.25
N ARG A 5 -46.84 57.88 -34.60
CA ARG A 5 -47.97 57.14 -33.99
C ARG A 5 -47.81 55.63 -34.26
N LEU A 6 -47.52 54.78 -33.26
CA LEU A 6 -48.46 54.25 -32.24
C LEU A 6 -49.59 53.45 -32.92
N THR A 7 -50.00 52.22 -32.58
CA THR A 7 -49.74 51.23 -31.53
C THR A 7 -50.73 50.09 -31.85
N ASP A 8 -50.33 48.82 -31.82
CA ASP A 8 -51.15 47.61 -31.59
C ASP A 8 -50.30 46.41 -32.04
N ASN A 9 -50.15 45.27 -31.36
CA ASN A 9 -50.89 44.64 -30.29
C ASN A 9 -49.93 43.73 -29.53
N GLY A 10 -50.16 43.59 -28.24
CA GLY A 10 -49.53 42.52 -27.47
C GLY A 10 -50.09 41.14 -27.80
N ALA A 11 -49.32 40.17 -27.30
CA ALA A 11 -49.71 38.83 -26.90
C ALA A 11 -49.67 37.69 -27.93
N ALA A 12 -48.91 36.67 -27.48
CA ALA A 12 -49.06 35.23 -27.69
C ALA A 12 -48.45 34.61 -28.96
N GLY A 13 -47.52 33.67 -28.73
CA GLY A 13 -47.23 32.61 -29.70
C GLY A 13 -45.80 32.09 -29.69
N GLU A 14 -45.48 31.26 -28.70
CA GLU A 14 -44.47 30.17 -28.73
C GLU A 14 -43.08 30.44 -29.35
N LEU A 15 -42.10 30.68 -28.48
CA LEU A 15 -40.77 30.10 -28.67
C LEU A 15 -40.60 29.00 -27.63
N MET A 16 -40.68 27.75 -28.10
CA MET A 16 -40.59 26.53 -27.32
C MET A 16 -39.17 26.39 -26.76
N GLU A 17 -38.92 26.92 -25.55
CA GLU A 17 -37.75 26.56 -24.76
C GLU A 17 -38.05 25.23 -24.04
N VAL A 18 -37.49 24.15 -24.57
CA VAL A 18 -37.56 22.82 -23.95
C VAL A 18 -36.74 22.83 -22.67
N LYS A 19 -37.38 23.22 -21.56
CA LYS A 19 -36.87 23.06 -20.19
C LYS A 19 -37.03 21.59 -19.78
N VAL A 20 -35.98 20.81 -19.96
CA VAL A 20 -35.90 19.47 -19.36
C VAL A 20 -35.50 19.65 -17.90
N ASP A 21 -36.49 19.60 -17.02
CA ASP A 21 -36.30 19.37 -15.58
C ASP A 21 -35.82 17.93 -15.39
N VAL A 22 -34.58 17.76 -14.94
CA VAL A 22 -34.19 16.57 -14.18
C VAL A 22 -33.70 17.07 -12.82
N HIS A 23 -34.69 17.14 -11.95
CA HIS A 23 -34.59 17.10 -10.50
C HIS A 23 -33.51 16.10 -10.06
N SER A 24 -32.34 16.62 -9.66
CA SER A 24 -31.33 15.83 -8.95
C SER A 24 -31.51 16.12 -7.48
N GLU A 25 -32.26 15.24 -6.83
CA GLU A 25 -32.54 15.27 -5.41
C GLU A 25 -31.23 15.42 -4.62
N GLY A 26 -31.26 16.31 -3.63
CA GLY A 26 -30.16 16.55 -2.73
C GLY A 26 -29.72 15.27 -2.04
N LEU A 27 -28.40 15.09 -1.97
CA LEU A 27 -27.80 14.29 -0.93
C LEU A 27 -26.77 15.17 -0.24
N ASP A 28 -27.26 15.83 0.80
CA ASP A 28 -26.47 16.53 1.80
C ASP A 28 -25.50 15.54 2.44
N PHE A 29 -24.26 15.50 1.96
CA PHE A 29 -23.15 14.91 2.70
C PHE A 29 -22.15 16.01 3.03
N ALA A 30 -22.58 16.89 3.94
CA ALA A 30 -21.69 17.66 4.79
C ALA A 30 -20.90 16.68 5.68
N GLY A 31 -19.89 16.07 5.10
CA GLY A 31 -18.98 15.14 5.76
C GLY A 31 -17.58 15.39 5.21
N SER A 32 -16.92 16.43 5.73
CA SER A 32 -15.47 16.64 5.67
C SER A 32 -14.81 16.12 4.38
N VAL A 33 -15.13 16.71 3.23
CA VAL A 33 -14.24 16.57 2.08
C VAL A 33 -13.00 17.34 2.48
N THR A 34 -12.05 16.62 3.06
CA THR A 34 -10.66 17.05 3.11
C THR A 34 -10.30 17.28 1.66
N GLU A 35 -10.44 18.53 1.20
CA GLU A 35 -9.72 18.97 0.02
C GLU A 35 -8.29 18.50 0.27
N PRO A 36 -7.72 17.64 -0.59
CA PRO A 36 -6.31 17.37 -0.47
C PRO A 36 -5.69 18.74 -0.66
N LEU A 37 -5.20 19.33 0.43
CA LEU A 37 -4.39 20.54 0.40
C LEU A 37 -3.30 20.21 -0.60
N ILE A 38 -3.50 20.64 -1.85
CA ILE A 38 -2.48 20.60 -2.89
C ILE A 38 -1.50 21.64 -2.41
N GLN A 39 -0.69 21.24 -1.43
CA GLN A 39 0.40 22.02 -0.90
C GLN A 39 1.24 22.36 -2.12
N ASP A 40 1.34 23.66 -2.42
CA ASP A 40 2.19 24.13 -3.49
C ASP A 40 3.58 23.52 -3.25
N ARG A 41 3.94 22.54 -4.10
CA ARG A 41 5.17 21.77 -3.94
C ARG A 41 6.41 22.58 -4.31
N ASP A 42 6.23 23.81 -4.77
CA ASP A 42 7.31 24.75 -5.05
C ASP A 42 6.87 26.19 -4.76
N PRO A 43 6.72 26.57 -3.47
CA PRO A 43 6.25 27.91 -3.09
C PRO A 43 7.21 29.02 -3.54
N LYS A 44 8.47 28.67 -3.84
CA LYS A 44 9.51 29.59 -4.30
C LYS A 44 9.72 29.57 -5.81
N ARG A 45 8.95 28.76 -6.55
CA ARG A 45 9.01 28.60 -8.01
C ARG A 45 10.44 28.44 -8.55
N VAL A 46 11.27 27.69 -7.83
CA VAL A 46 12.69 27.48 -8.20
C VAL A 46 12.80 26.45 -9.33
N ASN A 47 11.83 25.55 -9.44
CA ASN A 47 11.82 24.42 -10.36
C ASN A 47 11.07 24.71 -11.66
N LYS A 48 11.21 25.92 -12.22
CA LYS A 48 10.58 26.28 -13.50
C LYS A 48 11.06 25.38 -14.65
N ILE A 49 12.32 24.95 -14.60
CA ILE A 49 12.97 24.10 -15.61
C ILE A 49 12.41 22.68 -15.61
N LEU A 50 11.89 22.19 -14.48
CA LEU A 50 11.29 20.85 -14.38
C LEU A 50 9.85 20.80 -14.91
N LYS A 51 9.24 21.96 -15.20
CA LYS A 51 7.92 22.05 -15.83
C LYS A 51 8.09 22.00 -17.35
N VAL A 52 8.40 20.81 -17.87
CA VAL A 52 8.41 20.57 -19.31
C VAL A 52 6.97 20.65 -19.81
N MET A 53 6.64 21.78 -20.44
CA MET A 53 5.36 21.99 -21.13
C MET A 53 5.48 21.43 -22.55
N PHE A 54 4.36 20.97 -23.12
CA PHE A 54 4.34 20.41 -24.47
C PHE A 54 4.90 21.39 -25.52
N GLU A 55 4.67 22.69 -25.32
CA GLU A 55 5.18 23.75 -26.20
C GLU A 55 6.72 23.83 -26.21
N ASP A 56 7.38 23.48 -25.09
CA ASP A 56 8.85 23.50 -24.95
C ASP A 56 9.51 22.32 -25.69
N VAL A 57 8.77 21.22 -25.91
CA VAL A 57 9.23 20.04 -26.66
C VAL A 57 9.03 20.21 -28.17
N ILE A 58 8.03 20.98 -28.60
CA ILE A 58 7.65 21.16 -30.01
C ILE A 58 8.26 22.46 -30.60
N ALA A 59 8.66 23.44 -29.76
CA ALA A 59 9.41 24.65 -30.12
C ALA A 59 8.81 25.51 -31.25
N GLU A 60 7.49 25.51 -31.44
CA GLU A 60 6.86 26.23 -32.55
C GLU A 60 6.21 27.55 -32.09
N PRO A 61 6.51 28.70 -32.74
CA PRO A 61 5.95 30.00 -32.38
C PRO A 61 4.45 30.10 -32.74
N PRO A 62 3.63 30.82 -31.95
CA PRO A 62 2.15 30.79 -32.01
C PRO A 62 1.52 31.42 -33.27
N SER A 63 2.29 31.79 -34.29
CA SER A 63 1.83 32.61 -35.43
C SER A 63 1.47 31.83 -36.71
N VAL A 64 1.59 30.50 -36.72
CA VAL A 64 1.32 29.64 -37.91
C VAL A 64 0.24 28.57 -37.67
N ARG A 65 -0.68 28.80 -36.72
CA ARG A 65 -1.72 27.83 -36.36
C ARG A 65 -2.97 27.99 -37.24
N SER A 66 -3.08 27.16 -38.29
CA SER A 66 -4.33 26.96 -39.06
C SER A 66 -5.12 25.70 -38.67
N PHE A 67 -4.72 24.97 -37.62
CA PHE A 67 -5.40 23.75 -37.15
C PHE A 67 -5.49 23.67 -35.62
N ASP A 68 -6.39 24.46 -35.01
CA ASP A 68 -6.60 24.51 -33.56
C ASP A 68 -6.94 23.16 -32.93
N LYS A 69 -7.65 22.30 -33.67
CA LYS A 69 -8.13 21.01 -33.16
C LYS A 69 -7.00 19.99 -33.02
N VAL A 70 -6.06 19.94 -33.96
CA VAL A 70 -4.94 18.98 -33.92
C VAL A 70 -3.97 19.31 -32.79
N TRP A 71 -3.76 20.60 -32.51
CA TRP A 71 -2.99 21.03 -31.35
C TRP A 71 -3.69 20.71 -30.03
N LEU A 72 -5.00 21.00 -29.99
CA LEU A 72 -5.99 20.45 -29.07
C LEU A 72 -5.67 19.03 -28.60
N TRP A 73 -5.79 18.14 -29.57
CA TRP A 73 -5.62 16.71 -29.38
C TRP A 73 -4.19 16.30 -29.07
N SER A 74 -3.19 16.97 -29.63
CA SER A 74 -1.78 16.65 -29.37
C SER A 74 -1.38 16.99 -27.93
N HIS A 75 -1.84 18.14 -27.42
CA HIS A 75 -1.62 18.54 -26.03
C HIS A 75 -2.29 17.55 -25.07
N ALA A 76 -3.57 17.23 -25.32
CA ALA A 76 -4.29 16.26 -24.50
C ALA A 76 -3.67 14.86 -24.55
N LEU A 77 -3.28 14.38 -25.74
CA LEU A 77 -2.66 13.07 -25.92
C LEU A 77 -1.29 12.99 -25.23
N PHE A 78 -0.52 14.08 -25.24
CA PHE A 78 0.77 14.14 -24.55
C PHE A 78 0.62 14.03 -23.02
N GLU A 79 -0.32 14.75 -22.43
CA GLU A 79 -0.59 14.66 -20.98
C GLU A 79 -1.08 13.27 -20.57
N VAL A 80 -2.00 12.70 -21.34
CA VAL A 80 -2.53 11.35 -21.11
C VAL A 80 -1.43 10.30 -21.30
N SER A 81 -0.63 10.42 -22.37
CA SER A 81 0.49 9.51 -22.66
C SER A 81 1.51 9.52 -21.52
N ARG A 82 1.86 10.68 -20.97
CA ARG A 82 2.76 10.78 -19.82
C ARG A 82 2.23 9.96 -18.62
N LEU A 83 0.95 10.14 -18.27
CA LEU A 83 0.34 9.42 -17.15
C LEU A 83 0.27 7.90 -17.39
N TRP A 84 -0.12 7.49 -18.59
CA TRP A 84 -0.20 6.08 -18.95
C TRP A 84 1.17 5.43 -19.06
N CYS A 85 2.17 6.13 -19.58
CA CYS A 85 3.55 5.65 -19.66
C CYS A 85 4.11 5.33 -18.26
N TYR A 86 3.91 6.22 -17.28
CA TYR A 86 4.29 5.93 -15.89
C TYR A 86 3.59 4.68 -15.34
N ARG A 87 2.30 4.50 -15.61
CA ARG A 87 1.53 3.33 -15.16
C ARG A 87 2.01 2.05 -15.85
N PHE A 88 2.26 2.09 -17.16
CA PHE A 88 2.78 0.95 -17.91
C PHE A 88 4.18 0.57 -17.48
N ILE A 89 5.09 1.53 -17.29
CA ILE A 89 6.45 1.25 -16.79
C ILE A 89 6.38 0.65 -15.39
N SER A 90 5.56 1.21 -14.51
CA SER A 90 5.38 0.70 -13.15
C SER A 90 4.82 -0.72 -13.15
N LEU A 91 3.83 -1.01 -14.01
CA LEU A 91 3.24 -2.34 -14.13
C LEU A 91 4.21 -3.34 -14.76
N LEU A 92 4.93 -2.92 -15.81
CA LEU A 92 5.95 -3.73 -16.47
C LEU A 92 7.10 -4.08 -15.52
N LEU A 93 7.43 -3.22 -14.56
CA LEU A 93 8.43 -3.52 -13.53
C LEU A 93 7.83 -4.35 -12.38
N ALA A 94 6.56 -4.12 -12.03
CA ALA A 94 5.87 -4.87 -10.98
C ALA A 94 5.65 -6.34 -11.35
N VAL A 95 5.33 -6.65 -12.62
CA VAL A 95 5.11 -8.02 -13.11
C VAL A 95 6.34 -8.93 -12.89
N PRO A 96 7.56 -8.61 -13.37
CA PRO A 96 8.73 -9.46 -13.16
C PRO A 96 9.12 -9.55 -11.69
N VAL A 97 8.96 -8.47 -10.91
CA VAL A 97 9.22 -8.50 -9.46
C VAL A 97 8.23 -9.42 -8.75
N SER A 98 6.94 -9.37 -9.10
CA SER A 98 5.91 -10.25 -8.55
C SER A 98 6.15 -11.71 -8.93
N LEU A 99 6.52 -11.98 -10.19
CA LEU A 99 6.90 -13.33 -10.63
C LEU A 99 8.14 -13.85 -9.91
N ALA A 100 9.17 -13.02 -9.73
CA ALA A 100 10.37 -13.38 -8.99
C ALA A 100 10.04 -13.69 -7.52
N ALA A 101 9.24 -12.85 -6.86
CA ALA A 101 8.80 -13.07 -5.48
C ALA A 101 7.94 -14.34 -5.35
N GLY A 102 7.03 -14.60 -6.29
CA GLY A 102 6.22 -15.81 -6.33
C GLY A 102 7.06 -17.07 -6.52
N LEU A 103 8.04 -17.03 -7.43
CA LEU A 103 8.97 -18.14 -7.66
C LEU A 103 9.85 -18.39 -6.43
N LEU A 104 10.38 -17.34 -5.82
CA LEU A 104 11.14 -17.43 -4.57
C LEU A 104 10.29 -18.06 -3.45
N PHE A 105 9.04 -17.64 -3.31
CA PHE A 105 8.13 -18.20 -2.30
C PHE A 105 7.79 -19.67 -2.61
N ALA A 106 7.61 -20.04 -3.89
CA ALA A 106 7.37 -21.42 -4.28
C ALA A 106 8.58 -22.33 -3.98
N VAL A 107 9.79 -21.89 -4.31
CA VAL A 107 11.03 -22.61 -3.98
C VAL A 107 11.23 -22.69 -2.46
N LEU A 108 11.02 -21.59 -1.73
CA LEU A 108 11.09 -21.57 -0.27
C LEU A 108 10.06 -22.52 0.36
N SER A 109 8.84 -22.57 -0.17
CA SER A 109 7.79 -23.48 0.31
C SER A 109 8.14 -24.95 0.04
N CYS A 110 8.70 -25.23 -1.14
CA CYS A 110 9.21 -26.56 -1.48
C CYS A 110 10.37 -26.96 -0.55
N LEU A 111 11.33 -26.06 -0.35
CA LEU A 111 12.43 -26.26 0.58
C LEU A 111 11.90 -26.42 2.01
N HIS A 112 10.89 -25.67 2.41
CA HIS A 112 10.29 -25.75 3.73
C HIS A 112 9.68 -27.13 3.96
N ILE A 113 8.81 -27.62 3.07
CA ILE A 113 8.22 -28.95 3.26
C ILE A 113 9.28 -30.06 3.24
N TRP A 114 10.26 -29.97 2.34
CA TRP A 114 11.28 -31.02 2.17
C TRP A 114 12.42 -30.96 3.18
N MET A 115 12.82 -29.77 3.65
CA MET A 115 13.95 -29.60 4.58
C MET A 115 13.49 -29.32 6.01
N ILE A 116 12.39 -28.57 6.24
CA ILE A 116 11.96 -28.28 7.62
C ILE A 116 11.38 -29.51 8.28
N MET A 117 10.59 -30.33 7.58
CA MET A 117 10.10 -31.60 8.14
C MET A 117 11.24 -32.49 8.67
N PRO A 118 12.28 -32.85 7.86
CA PRO A 118 13.38 -33.65 8.38
C PRO A 118 14.27 -32.88 9.36
N CYS A 119 14.45 -31.56 9.21
CA CYS A 119 15.24 -30.76 10.15
C CYS A 119 14.61 -30.73 11.54
N VAL A 120 13.29 -30.56 11.63
CA VAL A 120 12.57 -30.62 12.91
C VAL A 120 12.69 -32.02 13.53
N GLN A 121 12.55 -33.08 12.74
CA GLN A 121 12.74 -34.45 13.23
C GLN A 121 14.17 -34.69 13.74
N LEU A 122 15.19 -34.22 13.01
CA LEU A 122 16.59 -34.26 13.41
C LEU A 122 16.85 -33.50 14.71
N VAL A 123 16.32 -32.29 14.84
CA VAL A 123 16.45 -31.47 16.05
C VAL A 123 15.78 -32.14 17.24
N LEU A 124 14.59 -32.73 17.05
CA LEU A 124 13.91 -33.47 18.12
C LEU A 124 14.70 -34.71 18.55
N ILE A 125 15.25 -35.46 17.61
CA ILE A 125 16.15 -36.58 17.91
C ILE A 125 17.36 -36.09 18.68
N TYR A 126 18.03 -35.04 18.21
CA TYR A 126 19.21 -34.48 18.88
C TYR A 126 18.89 -33.99 20.30
N MET A 127 17.78 -33.27 20.47
CA MET A 127 17.27 -32.83 21.78
C MET A 127 17.01 -34.02 22.70
N HIS A 128 16.39 -35.10 22.20
CA HIS A 128 16.15 -36.30 22.99
C HIS A 128 17.46 -36.95 23.44
N TRP A 129 18.45 -37.08 22.54
CA TRP A 129 19.78 -37.57 22.88
C TRP A 129 20.48 -36.71 23.94
N VAL A 130 20.45 -35.39 23.76
CA VAL A 130 21.01 -34.43 24.73
C VAL A 130 20.31 -34.55 26.07
N GLN A 131 18.98 -34.69 26.09
CA GLN A 131 18.21 -34.88 27.32
C GLN A 131 18.60 -36.17 28.04
N THR A 132 18.79 -37.28 27.31
CA THR A 132 19.22 -38.56 27.92
C THR A 132 20.64 -38.45 28.50
N VAL A 133 21.58 -37.84 27.77
CA VAL A 133 22.95 -37.62 28.25
C VAL A 133 22.93 -36.71 29.48
N TRP A 134 22.17 -35.62 29.42
CA TRP A 134 22.02 -34.68 30.55
C TRP A 134 21.40 -35.37 31.76
N ALA A 135 20.35 -36.16 31.59
CA ALA A 135 19.74 -36.93 32.67
C ALA A 135 20.69 -37.98 33.25
N SER A 136 21.54 -38.60 32.43
CA SER A 136 22.58 -39.54 32.89
C SER A 136 23.63 -38.84 33.75
N ILE A 137 24.14 -37.70 33.28
CA ILE A 137 25.06 -36.84 34.02
C ILE A 137 24.43 -36.43 35.35
N LEU A 138 23.21 -35.89 35.32
CA LEU A 138 22.49 -35.50 36.53
C LEU A 138 22.28 -36.68 37.47
N ASN A 139 21.95 -37.88 37.00
CA ASN A 139 21.83 -39.05 37.88
C ASN A 139 23.17 -39.40 38.55
N ILE A 140 24.29 -39.31 37.83
CA ILE A 140 25.62 -39.59 38.39
C ILE A 140 26.02 -38.55 39.43
N PHE A 141 25.66 -37.28 39.26
CA PHE A 141 26.00 -36.22 40.22
C PHE A 141 25.00 -36.08 41.37
N ILE A 142 23.70 -36.03 41.04
CA ILE A 142 22.62 -35.77 41.99
C ILE A 142 22.40 -36.96 42.92
N ARG A 143 22.46 -38.22 42.44
CA ARG A 143 22.25 -39.39 43.31
C ARG A 143 23.24 -39.44 44.49
N PRO A 144 24.57 -39.37 44.29
CA PRO A 144 25.50 -39.37 45.42
C PRO A 144 25.41 -38.09 46.25
N PHE A 145 25.13 -36.94 45.63
CA PHE A 145 24.96 -35.67 46.35
C PHE A 145 23.76 -35.72 47.32
N PHE A 146 22.58 -36.09 46.83
CA PHE A 146 21.39 -36.23 47.66
C PHE A 146 21.48 -37.40 48.64
N ALA A 147 22.12 -38.52 48.27
CA ALA A 147 22.35 -39.62 49.21
C ALA A 147 23.27 -39.19 50.36
N SER A 148 24.29 -38.38 50.09
CA SER A 148 25.19 -37.85 51.11
C SER A 148 24.47 -36.84 52.00
N MET A 149 23.74 -35.89 51.41
CA MET A 149 22.92 -34.93 52.16
C MET A 149 21.85 -35.63 53.02
N GLY A 150 21.18 -36.63 52.47
CA GLY A 150 20.17 -37.42 53.19
C GLY A 150 20.78 -38.20 54.37
N LYS A 151 21.99 -38.75 54.22
CA LYS A 151 22.71 -39.38 55.35
C LYS A 151 23.14 -38.38 56.40
N CYS A 152 23.60 -37.19 56.02
CA CYS A 152 23.94 -36.12 56.98
C CYS A 152 22.71 -35.67 57.79
N CYS A 153 21.55 -35.51 57.13
CA CYS A 153 20.32 -35.07 57.81
C CYS A 153 19.63 -36.20 58.61
N GLY A 154 19.72 -37.45 58.16
CA GLY A 154 19.07 -38.60 58.80
C GLY A 154 19.79 -39.12 60.06
N GLN A 155 21.08 -38.82 60.22
CA GLN A 155 21.84 -39.26 61.41
C GLN A 155 21.48 -38.46 62.68
N ILE A 156 20.74 -37.35 62.56
CA ILE A 156 20.26 -36.55 63.69
C ILE A 156 19.01 -37.21 64.29
N THR A 157 19.19 -38.24 65.10
CA THR A 157 18.09 -38.90 65.84
C THR A 157 17.88 -38.19 67.17
N ILE A 158 16.79 -37.42 67.27
CA ILE A 158 16.42 -36.68 68.48
C ILE A 158 15.70 -37.65 69.43
N ASN A 159 16.38 -38.13 70.49
CA ASN A 159 15.74 -38.88 71.55
C ASN A 159 15.03 -37.91 72.50
N LEU A 160 13.72 -37.72 72.31
CA LEU A 160 12.86 -37.00 73.23
C LEU A 160 12.68 -37.85 74.50
N ALA A 161 13.48 -37.59 75.52
CA ALA A 161 13.26 -38.09 76.87
C ALA A 161 11.98 -37.45 77.42
N LYS A 162 10.94 -38.27 77.57
CA LYS A 162 9.64 -37.85 78.09
C LYS A 162 9.72 -37.74 79.61
N TYR A 163 9.71 -36.52 80.13
CA TYR A 163 9.55 -36.19 81.55
C TYR A 163 8.06 -36.07 81.90
#